data_AF-A0A5B8V2B5-F1
#
_entry.id   AF-A0A5B8V2B5-F1
#
_cell.length_a   1.000
_cell.length_b   1.000
_cell.length_c   1.000
_cell.angle_alpha   90.00
_cell.angle_beta   90.00
_cell.angle_gamma   90.00
#
_symmetry.space_group_name_H-M   'P 1'
#
loop_
_entity.id
_entity.type
_entity.pdbx_description
1 polymer ?
#
loop_
_entity_poly.entity_id
_entity_poly.type
_entity_poly.pdbx_seq_one_letter_code
_entity_poly.pdbx_strand_id
1 'polypeptide(L)'
;MTNKEIAAQINLAVQQGDVESAAALVTENYIQHTPAVPDGRAGLKVLVSKISNKEIPSPEIKNVRAFEDGNYVVLHHDVNWPGRKSMFEIFRFENGLAAEHWSGIMDHPTQTVNGHTMLDGTTAVTDRELTEENKALASNFVKTVLVQGEFDKLLNFYDENLIQHNPLIDNTAAGLIRGIGEMQKQGITIQFEKIFKVFGEGNFVLVCSEGKFMGKPTAFFDLFRFKNGKIVEHWDVIQEIPALSANENGFFKATLYKRIGGYDGICNFVDLAFPRVAAHPQLEKYFIGHAMESKFRQRQLIVDRLSSTLQGPTIYLGRSLKDVHKGLNITIEEWEAFMGVLENAMDERKIEGRDKEDLVSVFENVFKAVTVESEISQ
;
A
#
# COMPACT_ATOMS: atom_id res chain seq x y z
N MET A 1 29.86 -7.03 -5.75
CA MET A 1 29.21 -6.13 -4.79
C MET A 1 28.19 -6.95 -4.01
N THR A 2 28.05 -6.70 -2.72
CA THR A 2 26.95 -7.23 -1.90
C THR A 2 25.62 -6.57 -2.29
N ASN A 3 24.49 -7.12 -1.86
CA ASN A 3 23.19 -6.51 -2.14
C ASN A 3 23.07 -5.12 -1.47
N LYS A 4 23.55 -4.96 -0.22
CA LYS A 4 23.67 -3.64 0.45
C LYS A 4 24.51 -2.65 -0.36
N GLU A 5 25.64 -3.07 -0.92
CA GLU A 5 26.47 -2.22 -1.78
C GLU A 5 25.74 -1.82 -3.06
N ILE A 6 25.03 -2.74 -3.71
CA ILE A 6 24.24 -2.43 -4.92
C ILE A 6 23.13 -1.43 -4.59
N ALA A 7 22.38 -1.63 -3.50
CA ALA A 7 21.33 -0.72 -3.08
C ALA A 7 21.87 0.70 -2.79
N ALA A 8 23.05 0.80 -2.17
CA ALA A 8 23.73 2.08 -1.96
C ALA A 8 24.21 2.72 -3.28
N GLN A 9 24.69 1.93 -4.24
CA GLN A 9 25.09 2.42 -5.57
C GLN A 9 23.90 2.89 -6.40
N ILE A 10 22.74 2.22 -6.32
CA ILE A 10 21.49 2.71 -6.94
C ILE A 10 21.15 4.09 -6.39
N ASN A 11 21.15 4.25 -5.07
CA ASN A 11 20.91 5.55 -4.42
C ASN A 11 21.93 6.61 -4.86
N LEU A 12 23.21 6.26 -4.96
CA LEU A 12 24.25 7.18 -5.43
C LEU A 12 24.00 7.63 -6.87
N ALA A 13 23.67 6.69 -7.77
CA ALA A 13 23.36 6.99 -9.16
C ALA A 13 22.13 7.90 -9.29
N VAL A 14 21.08 7.66 -8.49
CA VAL A 14 19.89 8.53 -8.43
C VAL A 14 20.27 9.95 -7.98
N GLN A 15 21.04 10.08 -6.90
CA GLN A 15 21.50 11.39 -6.40
C GLN A 15 22.31 12.17 -7.45
N GLN A 16 23.12 11.47 -8.23
CA GLN A 16 23.98 12.04 -9.26
C GLN A 16 23.27 12.30 -10.60
N GLY A 17 22.04 11.82 -10.78
CA GLY A 17 21.37 11.85 -12.07
C GLY A 17 21.99 10.89 -13.11
N ASP A 18 22.73 9.86 -12.67
CA ASP A 18 23.38 8.90 -13.56
C ASP A 18 22.41 7.80 -14.00
N VAL A 19 21.75 8.06 -15.13
CA VAL A 19 20.71 7.20 -15.71
C VAL A 19 21.22 5.79 -16.03
N GLU A 20 22.41 5.67 -16.61
CA GLU A 20 22.91 4.38 -17.09
C GLU A 20 23.45 3.53 -15.94
N SER A 21 24.13 4.15 -14.96
CA SER A 21 24.55 3.43 -13.76
C SER A 21 23.35 2.92 -12.96
N ALA A 22 22.29 3.74 -12.79
CA ALA A 22 21.08 3.30 -12.10
C ALA A 22 20.39 2.13 -12.84
N ALA A 23 20.27 2.22 -14.17
CA ALA A 23 19.62 1.19 -14.99
C ALA A 23 20.40 -0.14 -15.02
N ALA A 24 21.73 -0.09 -14.95
CA ALA A 24 22.59 -1.27 -14.96
C ALA A 24 22.49 -2.11 -13.68
N LEU A 25 22.01 -1.53 -12.58
CA LEU A 25 21.93 -2.17 -11.25
C LEU A 25 20.55 -2.79 -10.95
N VAL A 26 19.57 -2.61 -11.84
CA VAL A 26 18.23 -3.19 -11.70
C VAL A 26 17.96 -4.23 -12.79
N THR A 27 17.03 -5.16 -12.57
CA THR A 27 16.62 -6.13 -13.60
C THR A 27 15.86 -5.44 -14.75
N GLU A 28 15.70 -6.12 -15.89
CA GLU A 28 14.91 -5.58 -17.01
C GLU A 28 13.43 -5.44 -16.62
N ASN A 29 12.92 -6.42 -15.88
CA ASN A 29 11.56 -6.51 -15.35
C ASN A 29 11.42 -5.91 -13.93
N TYR A 30 12.22 -4.90 -13.61
CA TYR A 30 12.22 -4.25 -12.30
C TYR A 30 10.83 -3.76 -11.90
N ILE A 31 10.37 -4.09 -10.69
CA ILE A 31 9.05 -3.75 -10.20
C ILE A 31 9.16 -2.57 -9.22
N GLN A 32 8.41 -1.50 -9.48
CA GLN A 32 8.41 -0.30 -8.63
C GLN A 32 7.09 -0.14 -7.89
N HIS A 33 7.14 0.02 -6.56
CA HIS A 33 5.95 0.26 -5.72
C HIS A 33 5.80 1.70 -5.25
N THR A 34 6.87 2.49 -5.24
CA THR A 34 6.84 3.89 -4.81
C THR A 34 5.93 4.70 -5.76
N PRO A 35 4.81 5.29 -5.29
CA PRO A 35 3.77 5.83 -6.17
C PRO A 35 4.22 6.93 -7.13
N ALA A 36 5.28 7.67 -6.79
CA ALA A 36 5.78 8.78 -7.59
C ALA A 36 6.64 8.32 -8.79
N VAL A 37 7.01 7.03 -8.86
CA VAL A 37 7.95 6.51 -9.85
C VAL A 37 7.23 5.51 -10.75
N PRO A 38 7.31 5.67 -12.09
CA PRO A 38 6.74 4.71 -13.02
C PRO A 38 7.37 3.32 -12.88
N ASP A 39 6.66 2.30 -13.36
CA ASP A 39 7.12 0.92 -13.28
C ASP A 39 8.31 0.62 -14.21
N GLY A 40 9.03 -0.47 -13.95
CA GLY A 40 10.08 -0.95 -14.83
C GLY A 40 11.41 -0.23 -14.68
N ARG A 41 12.45 -0.84 -15.27
CA ARG A 41 13.75 -0.18 -15.50
C ARG A 41 13.57 1.14 -16.25
N ALA A 42 12.63 1.20 -17.20
CA ALA A 42 12.29 2.40 -17.93
C ALA A 42 11.76 3.51 -17.01
N GLY A 43 10.89 3.19 -16.04
CA GLY A 43 10.38 4.14 -15.08
C GLY A 43 11.47 4.73 -14.17
N LEU A 44 12.42 3.91 -13.74
CA LEU A 44 13.62 4.38 -13.03
C LEU A 44 14.44 5.34 -13.91
N LYS A 45 14.68 5.01 -15.18
CA LYS A 45 15.40 5.91 -16.11
C LYS A 45 14.69 7.25 -16.24
N VAL A 46 13.36 7.29 -16.26
CA VAL A 46 12.58 8.54 -16.33
C VAL A 46 12.83 9.40 -15.08
N LEU A 47 12.77 8.82 -13.88
CA LEU A 47 13.07 9.55 -12.65
C LEU A 47 14.48 10.15 -12.69
N VAL A 48 15.49 9.33 -12.98
CA VAL A 48 16.89 9.75 -12.96
C VAL A 48 17.18 10.78 -14.05
N SER A 49 16.52 10.68 -15.21
CA SER A 49 16.62 11.68 -16.28
C SER A 49 16.07 13.04 -15.85
N LYS A 50 14.96 13.08 -15.10
CA LYS A 50 14.41 14.33 -14.55
C LYS A 50 15.39 15.01 -13.58
N ILE A 51 16.10 14.21 -12.78
CA ILE A 51 17.17 14.70 -11.88
C ILE A 51 18.34 15.23 -12.71
N SER A 52 18.83 14.45 -13.68
CA SER A 52 19.92 14.84 -14.59
C SER A 52 19.62 16.15 -15.33
N ASN A 53 18.39 16.31 -15.80
CA ASN A 53 17.92 17.50 -16.53
C ASN A 53 17.58 18.68 -15.61
N LYS A 54 17.66 18.51 -14.28
CA LYS A 54 17.28 19.50 -13.26
C LYS A 54 15.81 19.92 -13.32
N GLU A 55 14.95 19.04 -13.84
CA GLU A 55 13.49 19.23 -13.82
C GLU A 55 12.94 19.05 -12.40
N ILE A 56 13.61 18.21 -11.61
CA ILE A 56 13.39 18.05 -10.16
C ILE A 56 14.74 18.17 -9.43
N PRO A 57 14.77 18.60 -8.16
CA PRO A 57 16.01 18.65 -7.40
C PRO A 57 16.64 17.26 -7.25
N SER A 58 17.96 17.18 -7.17
CA SER A 58 18.63 15.95 -6.71
C SER A 58 18.30 15.70 -5.24
N PRO A 59 17.99 14.47 -4.84
CA PRO A 59 17.94 14.12 -3.43
C PRO A 59 19.37 14.11 -2.85
N GLU A 60 19.50 14.40 -1.56
CA GLU A 60 20.65 13.98 -0.77
C GLU A 60 20.20 12.82 0.12
N ILE A 61 20.82 11.65 -0.03
CA ILE A 61 20.43 10.41 0.65
C ILE A 61 21.61 9.91 1.46
N LYS A 62 21.45 9.92 2.78
CA LYS A 62 22.43 9.36 3.72
C LYS A 62 21.83 8.15 4.41
N ASN A 63 22.39 6.98 4.13
CA ASN A 63 22.02 5.78 4.86
C ASN A 63 22.46 5.86 6.33
N VAL A 64 21.55 5.47 7.22
CA VAL A 64 21.76 5.38 8.67
C VAL A 64 21.79 3.92 9.12
N ARG A 65 20.86 3.09 8.63
CA ARG A 65 20.79 1.65 8.94
C ARG A 65 20.61 0.83 7.68
N ALA A 66 21.14 -0.39 7.72
CA ALA A 66 20.98 -1.37 6.66
C ALA A 66 20.99 -2.81 7.22
N PHE A 67 19.97 -3.59 6.89
CA PHE A 67 19.91 -5.01 7.23
C PHE A 67 19.37 -5.86 6.06
N GLU A 68 19.64 -7.16 6.07
CA GLU A 68 19.27 -8.11 5.03
C GLU A 68 18.34 -9.20 5.58
N ASP A 69 17.30 -9.55 4.82
CA ASP A 69 16.41 -10.69 5.09
C ASP A 69 16.30 -11.53 3.80
N GLY A 70 17.08 -12.61 3.74
CA GLY A 70 17.22 -13.42 2.52
C GLY A 70 17.72 -12.61 1.33
N ASN A 71 16.89 -12.46 0.29
CA ASN A 71 17.22 -11.65 -0.88
C ASN A 71 16.70 -10.21 -0.81
N TYR A 72 16.27 -9.74 0.36
CA TYR A 72 15.85 -8.37 0.59
C TYR A 72 16.93 -7.57 1.32
N VAL A 73 17.07 -6.30 0.95
CA VAL A 73 17.82 -5.30 1.71
C VAL A 73 16.84 -4.25 2.18
N VAL A 74 16.89 -3.93 3.47
CA VAL A 74 16.17 -2.83 4.08
C VAL A 74 17.17 -1.73 4.45
N LEU A 75 16.84 -0.50 4.11
CA LEU A 75 17.62 0.69 4.37
C LEU A 75 16.78 1.72 5.11
N HIS A 76 17.40 2.46 6.01
CA HIS A 76 16.80 3.59 6.71
C HIS A 76 17.68 4.81 6.49
N HIS A 77 17.13 5.89 5.93
CA HIS A 77 17.88 7.02 5.42
C HIS A 77 17.45 8.36 6.04
N ASP A 78 18.43 9.26 6.23
CA ASP A 78 18.19 10.70 6.28
C ASP A 78 18.16 11.21 4.84
N VAL A 79 17.06 11.84 4.44
CA VAL A 79 16.86 12.32 3.06
C VAL A 79 16.55 13.81 3.07
N ASN A 80 17.12 14.56 2.13
CA ASN A 80 16.74 15.94 1.87
C ASN A 80 16.18 16.07 0.44
N TRP A 81 14.84 16.14 0.29
CA TRP A 81 14.20 16.14 -1.05
C TRP A 81 12.71 16.58 -1.14
N PRO A 82 12.41 17.89 -1.32
CA PRO A 82 13.02 19.00 -0.60
C PRO A 82 12.65 18.94 0.89
N GLY A 83 13.55 19.43 1.74
CA GLY A 83 13.39 19.38 3.19
C GLY A 83 13.75 18.01 3.76
N ARG A 84 14.03 18.00 5.07
CA ARG A 84 14.51 16.82 5.78
C ARG A 84 13.40 15.79 5.96
N LYS A 85 13.71 14.53 5.67
CA LYS A 85 12.79 13.39 5.68
C LYS A 85 13.48 12.16 6.27
N SER A 86 12.68 11.28 6.85
CA SER A 86 13.10 9.93 7.24
C SER A 86 12.49 8.96 6.22
N MET A 87 13.32 8.09 5.65
CA MET A 87 12.89 7.17 4.59
C MET A 87 13.28 5.73 4.92
N PHE A 88 12.31 4.82 4.90
CA PHE A 88 12.59 3.40 4.75
C PHE A 88 12.57 3.03 3.28
N GLU A 89 13.54 2.22 2.86
CA GLU A 89 13.67 1.76 1.49
C GLU A 89 13.98 0.27 1.50
N ILE A 90 13.32 -0.48 0.62
CA ILE A 90 13.43 -1.93 0.56
C ILE A 90 13.69 -2.31 -0.90
N PHE A 91 14.71 -3.14 -1.11
CA PHE A 91 14.99 -3.75 -2.40
C PHE A 91 14.92 -5.27 -2.29
N ARG A 92 14.29 -5.93 -3.25
CA ARG A 92 14.47 -7.37 -3.49
C ARG A 92 15.50 -7.58 -4.58
N PHE A 93 16.32 -8.60 -4.44
CA PHE A 93 17.38 -8.93 -5.39
C PHE A 93 17.14 -10.27 -6.10
N GLU A 94 17.55 -10.32 -7.35
CA GLU A 94 17.64 -11.52 -8.19
C GLU A 94 18.92 -11.46 -9.02
N ASN A 95 19.69 -12.55 -9.04
CA ASN A 95 20.88 -12.69 -9.89
C ASN A 95 21.87 -11.51 -9.78
N GLY A 96 22.01 -10.92 -8.59
CA GLY A 96 22.93 -9.79 -8.34
C GLY A 96 22.43 -8.43 -8.85
N LEU A 97 21.13 -8.29 -9.16
CA LEU A 97 20.48 -7.04 -9.53
C LEU A 97 19.26 -6.79 -8.65
N ALA A 98 18.92 -5.53 -8.42
CA ALA A 98 17.67 -5.18 -7.75
C ALA A 98 16.48 -5.45 -8.69
N ALA A 99 15.53 -6.26 -8.24
CA ALA A 99 14.39 -6.73 -9.02
C ALA A 99 13.07 -6.05 -8.62
N GLU A 100 12.97 -5.52 -7.40
CA GLU A 100 11.75 -4.89 -6.90
C GLU A 100 12.08 -3.90 -5.80
N HIS A 101 11.29 -2.83 -5.69
CA HIS A 101 11.57 -1.73 -4.77
C HIS A 101 10.32 -1.11 -4.15
N TRP A 102 10.43 -0.81 -2.86
CA TRP A 102 9.46 -0.07 -2.07
C TRP A 102 10.17 1.05 -1.31
N SER A 103 9.49 2.17 -1.10
CA SER A 103 9.93 3.16 -0.14
C SER A 103 8.77 3.80 0.61
N GLY A 104 9.00 4.09 1.89
CA GLY A 104 8.17 4.91 2.75
C GLY A 104 8.93 6.15 3.14
N ILE A 105 8.32 7.33 2.99
CA ILE A 105 8.97 8.60 3.34
C ILE A 105 8.02 9.52 4.10
N MET A 106 8.53 10.17 5.15
CA MET A 106 7.80 11.16 5.96
C MET A 106 8.72 12.32 6.34
N ASP A 107 8.15 13.50 6.56
CA ASP A 107 8.88 14.67 7.03
C ASP A 107 9.55 14.41 8.39
N HIS A 108 10.77 14.89 8.53
CA HIS A 108 11.58 14.74 9.73
C HIS A 108 11.70 16.09 10.44
N PRO A 109 10.88 16.36 11.46
CA PRO A 109 10.91 17.63 12.18
C PRO A 109 12.19 17.78 13.00
N THR A 110 12.57 19.02 13.29
CA THR A 110 13.74 19.33 14.12
C THR A 110 13.48 19.18 15.62
N GLN A 111 12.21 19.04 16.02
CA GLN A 111 11.78 18.85 17.41
C GLN A 111 10.81 17.68 17.48
N THR A 112 10.92 16.91 18.55
CA THR A 112 10.08 15.73 18.84
C THR A 112 9.66 15.74 20.29
N VAL A 113 8.53 15.10 20.59
CA VAL A 113 8.01 14.98 21.97
C VAL A 113 8.97 14.17 22.85
N ASN A 114 9.56 13.10 22.32
CA ASN A 114 10.48 12.21 23.02
C ASN A 114 11.93 12.71 23.11
N GLY A 115 12.29 13.78 22.39
CA GLY A 115 13.67 14.31 22.37
C GLY A 115 14.67 13.54 21.49
N HIS A 116 14.23 12.44 20.84
CA HIS A 116 15.00 11.69 19.86
C HIS A 116 14.67 12.16 18.44
N THR A 117 15.63 12.03 17.53
CA THR A 117 15.38 12.23 16.11
C THR A 117 14.65 11.02 15.53
N MET A 118 14.19 11.09 14.28
CA MET A 118 13.65 9.91 13.62
C MET A 118 14.71 8.89 13.17
N LEU A 119 16.00 9.09 13.50
CA LEU A 119 17.14 8.41 12.90
C LEU A 119 18.25 7.99 13.89
N ASP A 120 18.37 8.65 15.04
CA ASP A 120 19.32 8.29 16.10
C ASP A 120 18.94 6.95 16.74
N GLY A 121 19.81 6.44 17.60
CA GLY A 121 19.74 5.10 18.16
C GLY A 121 20.75 4.15 17.52
N THR A 122 20.74 2.88 17.93
CA THR A 122 21.74 1.92 17.45
C THR A 122 21.53 1.54 15.98
N THR A 123 22.60 1.13 15.32
CA THR A 123 22.60 0.66 13.92
C THR A 123 23.15 -0.76 13.79
N ALA A 124 23.70 -1.32 14.88
CA ALA A 124 24.35 -2.61 14.88
C ALA A 124 23.32 -3.74 14.96
N VAL A 125 23.38 -4.65 13.99
CA VAL A 125 22.61 -5.90 14.02
C VAL A 125 23.26 -6.89 14.96
N THR A 126 22.55 -7.29 16.01
CA THR A 126 22.93 -8.34 16.99
C THR A 126 21.91 -9.47 16.97
N ASP A 127 22.14 -10.56 17.71
CA ASP A 127 21.14 -11.60 18.02
C ASP A 127 20.51 -12.25 16.76
N ARG A 128 21.32 -12.54 15.75
CA ARG A 128 20.87 -13.08 14.44
C ARG A 128 20.14 -14.41 14.56
N GLU A 129 20.48 -15.21 15.55
CA GLU A 129 19.81 -16.45 15.89
C GLU A 129 18.35 -16.24 16.33
N LEU A 130 17.97 -15.04 16.77
CA LEU A 130 16.61 -14.70 17.20
C LEU A 130 15.77 -14.05 16.09
N THR A 131 16.27 -13.98 14.85
CA THR A 131 15.59 -13.27 13.74
C THR A 131 14.13 -13.70 13.57
N GLU A 132 13.87 -15.00 13.45
CA GLU A 132 12.51 -15.51 13.21
C GLU A 132 11.60 -15.36 14.44
N GLU A 133 12.15 -15.49 15.65
CA GLU A 133 11.42 -15.24 16.90
C GLU A 133 11.00 -13.76 17.00
N ASN A 134 11.92 -12.84 16.72
CA ASN A 134 11.64 -11.40 16.73
C ASN A 134 10.63 -11.02 15.64
N LYS A 135 10.72 -11.59 14.43
CA LYS A 135 9.75 -11.38 13.35
C LYS A 135 8.35 -11.84 13.75
N ALA A 136 8.24 -13.01 14.39
CA ALA A 136 6.97 -13.51 14.91
C ALA A 136 6.42 -12.60 16.02
N LEU A 137 7.27 -12.15 16.94
CA LEU A 137 6.88 -11.26 18.03
C LEU A 137 6.39 -9.90 17.51
N ALA A 138 7.09 -9.30 16.55
CA ALA A 138 6.67 -8.06 15.88
C ALA A 138 5.32 -8.21 15.17
N SER A 139 5.15 -9.31 14.42
CA SER A 139 3.90 -9.60 13.71
C SER A 139 2.72 -9.76 14.68
N ASN A 140 2.94 -10.47 15.78
CA ASN A 140 1.94 -10.66 16.82
C ASN A 140 1.60 -9.35 17.52
N PHE A 141 2.59 -8.51 17.81
CA PHE A 141 2.37 -7.18 18.37
C PHE A 141 1.44 -6.34 17.47
N VAL A 142 1.80 -6.19 16.18
CA VAL A 142 1.01 -5.39 15.24
C VAL A 142 -0.41 -5.95 15.10
N LYS A 143 -0.55 -7.28 14.99
CA LYS A 143 -1.87 -7.90 14.88
C LYS A 143 -2.72 -7.71 16.15
N THR A 144 -2.17 -7.99 17.32
CA THR A 144 -2.92 -7.99 18.58
C THR A 144 -3.21 -6.57 19.07
N VAL A 145 -2.21 -5.70 19.05
CA VAL A 145 -2.37 -4.36 19.63
C VAL A 145 -2.89 -3.38 18.59
N LEU A 146 -2.29 -3.33 17.40
CA LEU A 146 -2.59 -2.27 16.43
C LEU A 146 -3.79 -2.59 15.54
N VAL A 147 -3.98 -3.86 15.14
CA VAL A 147 -5.12 -4.27 14.32
C VAL A 147 -6.35 -4.62 15.18
N GLN A 148 -6.18 -5.45 16.22
CA GLN A 148 -7.31 -5.88 17.08
C GLN A 148 -7.66 -4.88 18.18
N GLY A 149 -6.81 -3.87 18.44
CA GLY A 149 -7.06 -2.84 19.43
C GLY A 149 -6.89 -3.30 20.88
N GLU A 150 -6.23 -4.43 21.13
CA GLU A 150 -6.02 -5.00 22.47
C GLU A 150 -4.86 -4.29 23.20
N PHE A 151 -4.99 -2.98 23.41
CA PHE A 151 -3.96 -2.13 24.03
C PHE A 151 -3.63 -2.50 25.49
N ASP A 152 -4.51 -3.22 26.17
CA ASP A 152 -4.23 -3.81 27.49
C ASP A 152 -3.06 -4.82 27.44
N LYS A 153 -2.77 -5.40 26.28
CA LYS A 153 -1.68 -6.35 26.07
C LYS A 153 -0.36 -5.70 25.64
N LEU A 154 -0.28 -4.37 25.57
CA LEU A 154 0.90 -3.64 25.08
C LEU A 154 2.20 -4.08 25.80
N LEU A 155 2.14 -4.20 27.12
CA LEU A 155 3.30 -4.57 27.96
C LEU A 155 3.72 -6.03 27.81
N ASN A 156 2.95 -6.87 27.11
CA ASN A 156 3.39 -8.20 26.74
C ASN A 156 4.49 -8.14 25.67
N PHE A 157 4.53 -7.07 24.88
CA PHE A 157 5.46 -6.91 23.76
C PHE A 157 6.56 -5.88 24.04
N TYR A 158 6.19 -4.73 24.61
CA TYR A 158 7.15 -3.65 24.88
C TYR A 158 7.88 -3.81 26.21
N ASP A 159 9.12 -3.32 26.23
CA ASP A 159 9.82 -2.95 27.45
C ASP A 159 9.20 -1.67 28.03
N GLU A 160 9.17 -1.55 29.36
CA GLU A 160 8.61 -0.38 30.03
C GLU A 160 9.37 0.90 29.67
N ASN A 161 10.68 0.80 29.44
CA ASN A 161 11.59 1.90 29.11
C ASN A 161 11.80 2.08 27.60
N LEU A 162 10.80 1.71 26.79
CA LEU A 162 10.79 1.88 25.34
C LEU A 162 11.33 3.26 24.91
N ILE A 163 12.30 3.26 23.99
CA ILE A 163 12.75 4.46 23.32
C ILE A 163 11.90 4.67 22.06
N GLN A 164 11.36 5.88 21.89
CA GLN A 164 10.50 6.25 20.78
C GLN A 164 11.20 7.23 19.84
N HIS A 165 10.96 7.06 18.55
CA HIS A 165 11.44 7.96 17.49
C HIS A 165 10.31 8.55 16.64
N ASN A 166 9.05 8.15 16.88
CA ASN A 166 7.90 8.86 16.32
C ASN A 166 7.84 10.28 16.91
N PRO A 167 7.86 11.35 16.09
CA PRO A 167 8.00 12.71 16.59
C PRO A 167 6.86 13.20 17.50
N LEU A 168 5.70 12.54 17.46
CA LEU A 168 4.48 12.90 18.19
C LEU A 168 4.27 12.08 19.47
N ILE A 169 5.10 11.05 19.70
CA ILE A 169 4.90 10.09 20.81
C ILE A 169 6.07 10.17 21.78
N ASP A 170 5.76 10.23 23.07
CA ASP A 170 6.74 10.26 24.17
C ASP A 170 7.37 8.87 24.40
N ASN A 171 8.54 8.84 25.05
CA ASN A 171 9.22 7.61 25.47
C ASN A 171 8.39 6.81 26.47
N THR A 172 8.81 5.57 26.73
CA THR A 172 8.18 4.55 27.60
C THR A 172 6.89 3.98 27.04
N ALA A 173 6.55 2.75 27.44
CA ALA A 173 5.27 2.16 27.08
C ALA A 173 4.08 2.98 27.61
N ALA A 174 4.24 3.62 28.77
CA ALA A 174 3.24 4.52 29.33
C ALA A 174 3.09 5.82 28.50
N GLY A 175 4.20 6.35 27.96
CA GLY A 175 4.17 7.51 27.05
C GLY A 175 3.47 7.22 25.74
N LEU A 176 3.70 6.04 25.17
CA LEU A 176 2.95 5.54 24.00
C LEU A 176 1.44 5.51 24.24
N ILE A 177 0.98 4.90 25.36
CA ILE A 177 -0.45 4.85 25.71
C ILE A 177 -1.04 6.25 25.85
N ARG A 178 -0.33 7.15 26.55
CA ARG A 178 -0.78 8.54 26.72
C ARG A 178 -0.89 9.26 25.37
N GLY A 179 0.13 9.18 24.53
CA GLY A 179 0.16 9.82 23.21
C GLY A 179 -1.00 9.36 22.32
N ILE A 180 -1.23 8.04 22.23
CA ILE A 180 -2.36 7.49 21.47
C ILE A 180 -3.70 7.99 22.04
N GLY A 181 -3.86 7.98 23.37
CA GLY A 181 -5.09 8.46 24.01
C GLY A 181 -5.33 9.96 23.78
N GLU A 182 -4.29 10.78 23.73
CA GLU A 182 -4.37 12.21 23.41
C GLU A 182 -4.73 12.45 21.94
N MET A 183 -4.12 11.71 21.03
CA MET A 183 -4.45 11.73 19.60
C MET A 183 -5.93 11.38 19.39
N GLN A 184 -6.43 10.32 20.02
CA GLN A 184 -7.84 9.93 19.94
C GLN A 184 -8.79 11.03 20.46
N LYS A 185 -8.46 11.69 21.58
CA LYS A 185 -9.25 12.81 22.11
C LYS A 185 -9.31 14.00 21.16
N GLN A 186 -8.27 14.18 20.33
CA GLN A 186 -8.21 15.21 19.28
C GLN A 186 -8.89 14.77 17.97
N GLY A 187 -9.53 13.60 17.95
CA GLY A 187 -10.14 13.04 16.74
C GLY A 187 -9.13 12.45 15.76
N ILE A 188 -7.86 12.31 16.16
CA ILE A 188 -6.85 11.64 15.36
C ILE A 188 -7.06 10.13 15.44
N THR A 189 -7.45 9.54 14.31
CA THR A 189 -7.77 8.12 14.20
C THR A 189 -6.67 7.39 13.44
N ILE A 190 -6.21 6.29 14.02
CA ILE A 190 -5.25 5.38 13.41
C ILE A 190 -5.90 3.99 13.39
N GLN A 191 -5.94 3.38 12.22
CA GLN A 191 -6.53 2.06 12.02
C GLN A 191 -5.53 1.23 11.22
N PHE A 192 -5.02 0.16 11.81
CA PHE A 192 -4.26 -0.83 11.08
C PHE A 192 -5.24 -1.89 10.58
N GLU A 193 -5.17 -2.20 9.29
CA GLU A 193 -6.07 -3.18 8.68
C GLU A 193 -5.33 -4.50 8.45
N LYS A 194 -4.08 -4.42 7.98
CA LYS A 194 -3.37 -5.62 7.57
C LYS A 194 -1.84 -5.45 7.52
N ILE A 195 -1.14 -6.51 7.91
CA ILE A 195 0.30 -6.66 7.69
C ILE A 195 0.55 -7.10 6.25
N PHE A 196 1.48 -6.44 5.58
CA PHE A 196 1.90 -6.77 4.23
C PHE A 196 3.20 -7.57 4.19
N LYS A 197 4.26 -7.05 4.81
CA LYS A 197 5.57 -7.69 4.84
C LYS A 197 6.24 -7.49 6.19
N VAL A 198 7.10 -8.43 6.53
CA VAL A 198 7.89 -8.43 7.75
C VAL A 198 9.30 -8.83 7.35
N PHE A 199 10.25 -7.93 7.58
CA PHE A 199 11.67 -8.15 7.29
C PHE A 199 12.46 -8.08 8.59
N GLY A 200 13.40 -8.99 8.81
CA GLY A 200 14.25 -8.92 9.99
C GLY A 200 15.65 -9.48 9.78
N GLU A 201 16.60 -8.88 10.49
CA GLU A 201 17.94 -9.42 10.70
C GLU A 201 18.25 -9.24 12.19
N GLY A 202 18.30 -10.35 12.91
CA GLY A 202 18.58 -10.40 14.35
C GLY A 202 17.67 -9.51 15.19
N ASN A 203 18.25 -8.50 15.83
CA ASN A 203 17.57 -7.57 16.72
C ASN A 203 16.69 -6.54 16.01
N PHE A 204 16.74 -6.40 14.68
CA PHE A 204 15.89 -5.46 13.94
C PHE A 204 14.78 -6.17 13.17
N VAL A 205 13.56 -5.65 13.25
CA VAL A 205 12.42 -6.08 12.43
C VAL A 205 11.65 -4.88 11.92
N LEU A 206 11.51 -4.77 10.60
CA LEU A 206 10.61 -3.83 9.94
C LEU A 206 9.29 -4.53 9.60
N VAL A 207 8.18 -4.00 10.11
CA VAL A 207 6.82 -4.43 9.75
C VAL A 207 6.19 -3.38 8.84
N CYS A 208 5.82 -3.79 7.63
CA CYS A 208 5.10 -2.98 6.67
C CYS A 208 3.62 -3.32 6.72
N SER A 209 2.76 -2.35 7.04
CA SER A 209 1.32 -2.54 7.20
C SER A 209 0.52 -1.50 6.42
N GLU A 210 -0.72 -1.84 6.10
CA GLU A 210 -1.70 -0.96 5.46
C GLU A 210 -2.89 -0.68 6.39
N GLY A 211 -3.47 0.50 6.25
CA GLY A 211 -4.67 0.88 6.98
C GLY A 211 -5.10 2.31 6.71
N LYS A 212 -5.63 3.00 7.73
CA LYS A 212 -6.09 4.38 7.63
C LYS A 212 -5.51 5.27 8.72
N PHE A 213 -5.04 6.45 8.34
CA PHE A 213 -4.71 7.54 9.25
C PHE A 213 -5.61 8.73 8.93
N MET A 214 -6.34 9.25 9.92
CA MET A 214 -7.34 10.30 9.70
C MET A 214 -8.37 9.95 8.61
N GLY A 215 -8.76 8.67 8.54
CA GLY A 215 -9.68 8.14 7.53
C GLY A 215 -9.09 7.96 6.12
N LYS A 216 -7.81 8.29 5.91
CA LYS A 216 -7.15 8.20 4.60
C LYS A 216 -6.29 6.93 4.48
N PRO A 217 -6.31 6.24 3.32
CA PRO A 217 -5.43 5.09 3.07
C PRO A 217 -3.97 5.44 3.37
N THR A 218 -3.30 4.61 4.17
CA THR A 218 -1.97 4.91 4.72
C THR A 218 -1.12 3.65 4.77
N ALA A 219 0.15 3.81 4.41
CA ALA A 219 1.20 2.84 4.57
C ALA A 219 1.98 3.14 5.86
N PHE A 220 2.14 2.12 6.69
CA PHE A 220 2.88 2.17 7.94
C PHE A 220 4.14 1.31 7.81
N PHE A 221 5.27 1.88 8.21
CA PHE A 221 6.54 1.20 8.30
C PHE A 221 7.01 1.31 9.73
N ASP A 222 6.94 0.21 10.48
CA ASP A 222 7.33 0.17 11.88
C ASP A 222 8.61 -0.65 12.02
N LEU A 223 9.73 0.02 12.28
CA LEU A 223 11.00 -0.62 12.61
C LEU A 223 11.09 -0.77 14.13
N PHE A 224 11.27 -2.00 14.59
CA PHE A 224 11.46 -2.32 15.99
C PHE A 224 12.86 -2.85 16.23
N ARG A 225 13.44 -2.49 17.38
CA ARG A 225 14.58 -3.19 17.94
C ARG A 225 14.15 -4.05 19.12
N PHE A 226 14.68 -5.27 19.15
CA PHE A 226 14.45 -6.25 20.19
C PHE A 226 15.63 -6.40 21.14
N LYS A 227 15.32 -6.71 22.40
CA LYS A 227 16.27 -7.17 23.40
C LYS A 227 15.52 -7.97 24.46
N ASN A 228 16.05 -9.12 24.88
CA ASN A 228 15.46 -9.96 25.92
C ASN A 228 13.97 -10.30 25.67
N GLY A 229 13.59 -10.58 24.41
CA GLY A 229 12.21 -10.91 24.05
C GLY A 229 11.21 -9.74 24.15
N LYS A 230 11.70 -8.50 24.17
CA LYS A 230 10.88 -7.27 24.22
C LYS A 230 11.28 -6.29 23.13
N ILE A 231 10.32 -5.51 22.66
CA ILE A 231 10.58 -4.33 21.85
C ILE A 231 11.08 -3.22 22.77
N VAL A 232 12.27 -2.71 22.50
CA VAL A 232 12.97 -1.71 23.33
C VAL A 232 13.17 -0.38 22.62
N GLU A 233 12.96 -0.32 21.30
CA GLU A 233 13.12 0.89 20.49
C GLU A 233 12.22 0.81 19.26
N HIS A 234 11.60 1.92 18.87
CA HIS A 234 10.64 1.99 17.76
C HIS A 234 10.85 3.24 16.91
N TRP A 235 11.00 3.04 15.60
CA TRP A 235 10.98 4.09 14.57
C TRP A 235 9.84 3.81 13.61
N ASP A 236 9.22 4.87 13.10
CA ASP A 236 8.18 4.73 12.11
C ASP A 236 8.23 5.76 10.98
N VAL A 237 7.61 5.35 9.86
CA VAL A 237 7.20 6.23 8.77
C VAL A 237 5.73 5.96 8.48
N ILE A 238 4.94 7.04 8.51
CA ILE A 238 3.52 7.02 8.22
C ILE A 238 3.30 7.81 6.94
N GLN A 239 2.95 7.12 5.85
CA GLN A 239 2.78 7.75 4.54
C GLN A 239 1.37 7.54 3.99
N GLU A 240 0.67 8.64 3.74
CA GLU A 240 -0.60 8.61 3.01
C GLU A 240 -0.38 7.98 1.62
N ILE A 241 -1.20 6.98 1.29
CA ILE A 241 -1.18 6.34 -0.03
C ILE A 241 -1.97 7.25 -0.98
N PRO A 242 -1.33 7.84 -2.00
CA PRO A 242 -2.01 8.75 -2.91
C PRO A 242 -3.04 8.02 -3.75
N ALA A 243 -4.13 8.71 -4.09
CA ALA A 243 -5.18 8.16 -4.96
C ALA A 243 -4.71 7.86 -6.39
N LEU A 244 -3.63 8.52 -6.82
CA LEU A 244 -2.98 8.30 -8.12
C LEU A 244 -1.56 7.80 -7.91
N SER A 245 -1.14 6.86 -8.74
CA SER A 245 0.21 6.29 -8.75
C SER A 245 0.73 6.25 -10.19
N ALA A 246 2.02 6.49 -10.36
CA ALA A 246 2.72 6.40 -11.64
C ALA A 246 2.96 4.94 -12.08
N ASN A 247 2.74 3.99 -11.18
CA ASN A 247 2.76 2.55 -11.43
C ASN A 247 1.48 1.89 -10.90
N GLU A 248 1.23 0.67 -11.35
CA GLU A 248 0.05 -0.13 -10.97
C GLU A 248 0.38 -1.20 -9.91
N ASN A 249 1.58 -1.16 -9.33
CA ASN A 249 2.02 -2.16 -8.37
C ASN A 249 1.53 -1.87 -6.94
N GLY A 250 0.92 -0.71 -6.73
CA GLY A 250 0.49 -0.25 -5.42
C GLY A 250 1.64 -0.11 -4.42
N PHE A 251 1.34 0.45 -3.26
CA PHE A 251 2.36 0.70 -2.25
C PHE A 251 2.95 -0.59 -1.66
N PHE A 252 2.16 -1.66 -1.68
CA PHE A 252 2.52 -2.95 -1.09
C PHE A 252 2.09 -4.08 -2.02
N LYS A 253 0.84 -4.11 -2.48
CA LYS A 253 0.36 -5.14 -3.42
C LYS A 253 -0.04 -4.51 -4.75
N ALA A 254 0.21 -5.23 -5.84
CA ALA A 254 -0.33 -4.91 -7.16
C ALA A 254 -1.82 -4.57 -7.06
N THR A 255 -2.24 -3.50 -7.72
CA THR A 255 -3.63 -3.05 -7.70
C THR A 255 -4.54 -4.19 -8.11
N LEU A 256 -5.76 -4.24 -7.57
CA LEU A 256 -6.71 -5.29 -7.97
C LEU A 256 -6.89 -5.30 -9.50
N TYR A 257 -6.84 -4.13 -10.14
CA TYR A 257 -6.74 -3.96 -11.59
C TYR A 257 -5.65 -4.85 -12.21
N LYS A 258 -4.39 -4.73 -11.77
CA LYS A 258 -3.27 -5.51 -12.32
C LYS A 258 -3.43 -7.00 -12.03
N ARG A 259 -3.93 -7.36 -10.84
CA ARG A 259 -4.11 -8.76 -10.43
C ARG A 259 -5.15 -9.51 -11.27
N ILE A 260 -6.22 -8.83 -11.70
CA ILE A 260 -7.24 -9.43 -12.57
C ILE A 260 -6.94 -9.31 -14.07
N GLY A 261 -5.70 -8.94 -14.45
CA GLY A 261 -5.26 -8.88 -15.84
C GLY A 261 -5.36 -7.50 -16.50
N GLY A 262 -5.45 -6.43 -15.71
CA GLY A 262 -5.47 -5.05 -16.19
C GLY A 262 -6.68 -4.72 -17.06
N TYR A 263 -6.52 -3.75 -17.96
CA TYR A 263 -7.60 -3.27 -18.82
C TYR A 263 -8.18 -4.39 -19.70
N ASP A 264 -7.31 -5.24 -20.24
CA ASP A 264 -7.73 -6.39 -21.04
C ASP A 264 -8.52 -7.38 -20.18
N GLY A 265 -8.06 -7.68 -18.96
CA GLY A 265 -8.78 -8.50 -17.99
C GLY A 265 -10.17 -7.97 -17.64
N ILE A 266 -10.30 -6.65 -17.45
CA ILE A 266 -11.58 -5.99 -17.19
C ILE A 266 -12.49 -6.05 -18.42
N CYS A 267 -12.01 -5.72 -19.62
CA CYS A 267 -12.80 -5.84 -20.85
C CYS A 267 -13.36 -7.25 -20.99
N ASN A 268 -12.49 -8.22 -20.80
CA ASN A 268 -12.75 -9.64 -20.86
C ASN A 268 -13.76 -10.15 -19.83
N PHE A 269 -13.74 -9.59 -18.61
CA PHE A 269 -14.74 -9.86 -17.59
C PHE A 269 -16.09 -9.22 -17.94
N VAL A 270 -16.08 -7.95 -18.35
CA VAL A 270 -17.29 -7.21 -18.72
C VAL A 270 -18.01 -7.84 -19.91
N ASP A 271 -17.25 -8.25 -20.93
CA ASP A 271 -17.77 -8.91 -22.14
C ASP A 271 -18.40 -10.27 -21.85
N LEU A 272 -17.98 -10.94 -20.78
CA LEU A 272 -18.58 -12.19 -20.35
C LEU A 272 -19.81 -11.95 -19.47
N ALA A 273 -19.68 -11.08 -18.48
CA ALA A 273 -20.65 -10.94 -17.39
C ALA A 273 -21.87 -10.09 -17.77
N PHE A 274 -21.65 -8.91 -18.35
CA PHE A 274 -22.74 -7.93 -18.53
C PHE A 274 -23.77 -8.32 -19.61
N PRO A 275 -23.41 -9.03 -20.70
CA PRO A 275 -24.42 -9.61 -21.58
C PRO A 275 -25.31 -10.64 -20.87
N ARG A 276 -24.76 -11.40 -19.91
CA ARG A 276 -25.53 -12.35 -19.10
C ARG A 276 -26.43 -11.64 -18.09
N VAL A 277 -25.95 -10.54 -17.49
CA VAL A 277 -26.78 -9.65 -16.66
C VAL A 277 -27.97 -9.13 -17.46
N ALA A 278 -27.73 -8.64 -18.67
CA ALA A 278 -28.78 -8.10 -19.53
C ALA A 278 -29.81 -9.14 -20.00
N ALA A 279 -29.44 -10.43 -20.00
CA ALA A 279 -30.31 -11.55 -20.36
C ALA A 279 -30.88 -12.31 -19.15
N HIS A 280 -30.54 -11.89 -17.92
CA HIS A 280 -31.00 -12.58 -16.72
C HIS A 280 -32.50 -12.30 -16.49
N PRO A 281 -33.35 -13.32 -16.24
CA PRO A 281 -34.81 -13.15 -16.15
C PRO A 281 -35.28 -12.10 -15.12
N GLN A 282 -34.53 -11.90 -14.04
CA GLN A 282 -34.86 -10.88 -13.03
C GLN A 282 -34.37 -9.47 -13.40
N LEU A 283 -33.39 -9.34 -14.29
CA LEU A 283 -32.67 -8.09 -14.56
C LEU A 283 -32.93 -7.54 -15.96
N GLU A 284 -33.39 -8.37 -16.90
CA GLU A 284 -33.52 -8.01 -18.32
C GLU A 284 -34.38 -6.76 -18.55
N LYS A 285 -35.38 -6.51 -17.69
CA LYS A 285 -36.27 -5.34 -17.74
C LYS A 285 -35.53 -3.99 -17.75
N TYR A 286 -34.32 -3.92 -17.16
CA TYR A 286 -33.50 -2.70 -17.13
C TYR A 286 -32.80 -2.38 -18.44
N PHE A 287 -32.81 -3.31 -19.40
CA PHE A 287 -32.04 -3.22 -20.64
C PHE A 287 -32.92 -3.28 -21.91
N ILE A 288 -34.23 -3.45 -21.76
CA ILE A 288 -35.18 -3.47 -22.87
C ILE A 288 -35.19 -2.12 -23.59
N GLY A 289 -35.17 -2.15 -24.92
CA GLY A 289 -35.26 -0.95 -25.76
C GLY A 289 -33.95 -0.19 -25.97
N HIS A 290 -32.83 -0.66 -25.43
CA HIS A 290 -31.52 -0.04 -25.70
C HIS A 290 -31.05 -0.33 -27.13
N ALA A 291 -30.75 0.74 -27.88
CA ALA A 291 -30.12 0.64 -29.20
C ALA A 291 -28.69 0.11 -29.08
N MET A 292 -28.13 -0.41 -30.18
CA MET A 292 -26.77 -0.98 -30.21
C MET A 292 -25.71 0.03 -29.76
N GLU A 293 -25.79 1.28 -30.24
CA GLU A 293 -24.87 2.34 -29.81
C GLU A 293 -24.93 2.62 -28.30
N SER A 294 -26.13 2.55 -27.71
CA SER A 294 -26.30 2.69 -26.26
C SER A 294 -25.63 1.55 -25.50
N LYS A 295 -25.72 0.31 -26.03
CA LYS A 295 -25.07 -0.87 -25.44
C LYS A 295 -23.54 -0.77 -25.51
N PHE A 296 -22.98 -0.35 -26.64
CA PHE A 296 -21.53 -0.15 -26.77
C PHE A 296 -21.02 0.94 -25.82
N ARG A 297 -21.74 2.06 -25.72
CA ARG A 297 -21.40 3.13 -24.78
C ARG A 297 -21.49 2.66 -23.33
N GLN A 298 -22.53 1.91 -22.96
CA GLN A 298 -22.68 1.34 -21.62
C GLN A 298 -21.52 0.41 -21.27
N ARG A 299 -21.17 -0.52 -22.18
CA ARG A 299 -20.00 -1.39 -22.03
C ARG A 299 -18.74 -0.59 -21.72
N GLN A 300 -18.44 0.43 -22.53
CA GLN A 300 -17.23 1.23 -22.34
C GLN A 300 -17.25 1.98 -21.00
N LEU A 301 -18.37 2.56 -20.61
CA LEU A 301 -18.51 3.23 -19.31
C LEU A 301 -18.32 2.28 -18.13
N ILE A 302 -18.77 1.03 -18.24
CA ILE A 302 -18.56 0.00 -17.21
C ILE A 302 -17.07 -0.35 -17.12
N VAL A 303 -16.41 -0.59 -18.26
CA VAL A 303 -14.96 -0.84 -18.30
C VAL A 303 -14.18 0.31 -17.67
N ASP A 304 -14.48 1.55 -18.06
CA ASP A 304 -13.81 2.74 -17.53
C ASP A 304 -14.03 2.91 -16.04
N ARG A 305 -15.27 2.66 -15.57
CA ARG A 305 -15.60 2.73 -14.14
C ARG A 305 -14.83 1.68 -13.35
N LEU A 306 -14.85 0.42 -13.79
CA LEU A 306 -14.12 -0.66 -13.13
C LEU A 306 -12.62 -0.40 -13.14
N SER A 307 -12.05 -0.01 -14.29
CA SER A 307 -10.63 0.33 -14.39
C SER A 307 -10.26 1.42 -13.38
N SER A 308 -11.01 2.53 -13.33
CA SER A 308 -10.78 3.62 -12.39
C SER A 308 -10.92 3.18 -10.91
N THR A 309 -11.98 2.45 -10.56
CA THR A 309 -12.23 2.00 -9.18
C THR A 309 -11.20 0.99 -8.70
N LEU A 310 -10.71 0.12 -9.59
CA LEU A 310 -9.72 -0.90 -9.27
C LEU A 310 -8.27 -0.37 -9.27
N GLN A 311 -8.10 0.95 -9.31
CA GLN A 311 -6.81 1.66 -9.35
C GLN A 311 -6.02 1.39 -10.64
N GLY A 312 -6.73 1.24 -11.75
CA GLY A 312 -6.18 1.30 -13.10
C GLY A 312 -6.03 2.75 -13.60
N PRO A 313 -5.37 2.96 -14.74
CA PRO A 313 -4.96 4.28 -15.22
C PRO A 313 -6.11 5.11 -15.84
N THR A 314 -7.32 4.53 -15.96
CA THR A 314 -8.44 5.17 -16.64
C THR A 314 -9.12 6.24 -15.79
N ILE A 315 -9.39 7.40 -16.38
CA ILE A 315 -10.25 8.43 -15.79
C ILE A 315 -11.69 8.19 -16.25
N TYR A 316 -12.60 7.91 -15.32
CA TYR A 316 -14.02 7.75 -15.63
C TYR A 316 -14.71 9.11 -15.84
N LEU A 317 -15.24 9.33 -17.05
CA LEU A 317 -15.91 10.58 -17.44
C LEU A 317 -17.44 10.48 -17.48
N GLY A 318 -18.01 9.35 -17.06
CA GLY A 318 -19.45 9.17 -17.02
C GLY A 318 -20.11 9.87 -15.83
N ARG A 319 -21.44 9.84 -15.81
CA ARG A 319 -22.23 10.31 -14.64
C ARG A 319 -21.97 9.42 -13.42
N SER A 320 -22.24 9.94 -12.23
CA SER A 320 -22.09 9.16 -10.99
C SER A 320 -22.96 7.90 -11.02
N LEU A 321 -22.55 6.83 -10.33
CA LEU A 321 -23.35 5.60 -10.27
C LEU A 321 -24.73 5.85 -9.65
N LYS A 322 -24.80 6.73 -8.64
CA LYS A 322 -26.05 7.17 -8.03
C LYS A 322 -27.00 7.81 -9.04
N ASP A 323 -26.51 8.73 -9.87
CA ASP A 323 -27.36 9.44 -10.82
C ASP A 323 -27.86 8.55 -11.96
N VAL A 324 -27.07 7.56 -12.38
CA VAL A 324 -27.48 6.67 -13.49
C VAL A 324 -28.40 5.54 -13.03
N HIS A 325 -28.40 5.19 -11.74
CA HIS A 325 -29.30 4.17 -11.17
C HIS A 325 -30.50 4.77 -10.41
N LYS A 326 -30.57 6.09 -10.25
CA LYS A 326 -31.66 6.78 -9.56
C LYS A 326 -33.02 6.43 -10.17
N GLY A 327 -33.97 6.00 -9.32
CA GLY A 327 -35.34 5.67 -9.73
C GLY A 327 -35.48 4.35 -10.48
N LEU A 328 -34.43 3.53 -10.53
CA LEU A 328 -34.53 2.14 -11.01
C LEU A 328 -35.12 1.20 -9.95
N ASN A 329 -35.15 1.63 -8.68
CA ASN A 329 -35.65 0.87 -7.53
C ASN A 329 -35.10 -0.57 -7.51
N ILE A 330 -33.78 -0.71 -7.70
CA ILE A 330 -33.10 -2.02 -7.71
C ILE A 330 -33.26 -2.64 -6.33
N THR A 331 -33.85 -3.82 -6.26
CA THR A 331 -34.08 -4.53 -5.00
C THR A 331 -32.84 -5.29 -4.53
N ILE A 332 -32.85 -5.76 -3.29
CA ILE A 332 -31.78 -6.61 -2.74
C ILE A 332 -31.70 -7.92 -3.53
N GLU A 333 -32.83 -8.52 -3.87
CA GLU A 333 -32.89 -9.78 -4.63
C GLU A 333 -32.31 -9.61 -6.05
N GLU A 334 -32.58 -8.47 -6.69
CA GLU A 334 -32.01 -8.15 -8.01
C GLU A 334 -30.51 -7.89 -7.93
N TRP A 335 -30.05 -7.25 -6.86
CA TRP A 335 -28.62 -7.10 -6.60
C TRP A 335 -27.93 -8.46 -6.40
N GLU A 336 -28.54 -9.36 -5.62
CA GLU A 336 -28.01 -10.72 -5.41
C GLU A 336 -27.96 -11.51 -6.71
N ALA A 337 -29.00 -11.40 -7.56
CA ALA A 337 -28.99 -12.00 -8.89
C ALA A 337 -27.88 -11.43 -9.78
N PHE A 338 -27.65 -10.12 -9.73
CA PHE A 338 -26.55 -9.47 -10.44
C PHE A 338 -25.19 -10.01 -9.97
N MET A 339 -24.96 -10.08 -8.65
CA MET A 339 -23.73 -10.62 -8.07
C MET A 339 -23.51 -12.08 -8.42
N GLY A 340 -24.56 -12.90 -8.41
CA GLY A 340 -24.48 -14.29 -8.84
C GLY A 340 -24.01 -14.44 -10.30
N VAL A 341 -24.45 -13.57 -11.20
CA VAL A 341 -23.95 -13.56 -12.59
C VAL A 341 -22.47 -13.16 -12.64
N LEU A 342 -22.08 -12.13 -11.88
CA LEU A 342 -20.69 -11.67 -11.84
C LEU A 342 -19.74 -12.72 -11.27
N GLU A 343 -20.08 -13.35 -10.14
CA GLU A 343 -19.23 -14.37 -9.51
C GLU A 343 -19.00 -15.58 -10.41
N ASN A 344 -20.04 -16.05 -11.11
CA ASN A 344 -19.90 -17.11 -12.11
C ASN A 344 -18.93 -16.70 -13.24
N ALA A 345 -19.01 -15.44 -13.70
CA ALA A 345 -18.07 -14.92 -14.68
C ALA A 345 -16.64 -14.81 -14.12
N MET A 346 -16.48 -14.44 -12.85
CA MET A 346 -15.16 -14.43 -12.18
C MET A 346 -14.54 -15.83 -12.19
N ASP A 347 -15.32 -16.86 -11.83
CA ASP A 347 -14.85 -18.25 -11.84
C ASP A 347 -14.44 -18.71 -13.25
N GLU A 348 -15.23 -18.40 -14.27
CA GLU A 348 -14.90 -18.72 -15.66
C GLU A 348 -13.64 -18.00 -16.16
N ARG A 349 -13.36 -16.79 -15.65
CA ARG A 349 -12.13 -16.05 -15.94
C ARG A 349 -10.97 -16.42 -15.03
N LYS A 350 -11.15 -17.38 -14.12
CA LYS A 350 -10.14 -17.79 -13.12
C LYS A 350 -9.68 -16.64 -12.21
N ILE A 351 -10.59 -15.71 -11.93
CA ILE A 351 -10.42 -14.72 -10.86
C ILE A 351 -10.85 -15.42 -9.58
N GLU A 352 -9.90 -16.00 -8.86
CA GLU A 352 -10.13 -16.92 -7.74
C GLU A 352 -9.47 -16.43 -6.44
N GLY A 353 -9.85 -17.07 -5.32
CA GLY A 353 -9.29 -16.80 -3.99
C GLY A 353 -9.40 -15.32 -3.63
N ARG A 354 -8.28 -14.75 -3.17
CA ARG A 354 -8.24 -13.37 -2.70
C ARG A 354 -8.56 -12.33 -3.79
N ASP A 355 -8.32 -12.63 -5.05
CA ASP A 355 -8.64 -11.70 -6.13
C ASP A 355 -10.15 -11.64 -6.37
N LYS A 356 -10.83 -12.78 -6.24
CA LYS A 356 -12.29 -12.85 -6.23
C LYS A 356 -12.87 -12.12 -5.01
N GLU A 357 -12.37 -12.41 -3.81
CA GLU A 357 -12.84 -11.79 -2.56
C GLU A 357 -12.72 -10.26 -2.61
N ASP A 358 -11.56 -9.74 -3.03
CA ASP A 358 -11.35 -8.30 -3.15
C ASP A 358 -12.27 -7.69 -4.22
N LEU A 359 -12.51 -8.36 -5.36
CA LEU A 359 -13.38 -7.86 -6.42
C LEU A 359 -14.86 -7.88 -6.00
N VAL A 360 -15.33 -8.94 -5.35
CA VAL A 360 -16.67 -9.03 -4.75
C VAL A 360 -16.86 -7.90 -3.72
N SER A 361 -15.87 -7.69 -2.86
CA SER A 361 -15.88 -6.61 -1.87
C SER A 361 -16.03 -5.23 -2.52
N VAL A 362 -15.41 -4.98 -3.68
CA VAL A 362 -15.62 -3.72 -4.42
C VAL A 362 -17.08 -3.58 -4.85
N PHE A 363 -17.70 -4.61 -5.42
CA PHE A 363 -19.11 -4.52 -5.80
C PHE A 363 -20.03 -4.30 -4.58
N GLU A 364 -19.85 -5.07 -3.51
CA GLU A 364 -20.67 -4.98 -2.30
C GLU A 364 -20.49 -3.66 -1.54
N ASN A 365 -19.26 -3.16 -1.42
CA ASN A 365 -18.97 -2.03 -0.54
C ASN A 365 -18.90 -0.68 -1.28
N VAL A 366 -18.59 -0.68 -2.58
CA VAL A 366 -18.45 0.56 -3.37
C VAL A 366 -19.67 0.79 -4.25
N PHE A 367 -20.15 -0.25 -4.94
CA PHE A 367 -21.22 -0.08 -5.92
C PHE A 367 -22.60 -0.23 -5.30
N LYS A 368 -22.85 -1.27 -4.49
CA LYS A 368 -24.15 -1.51 -3.87
C LYS A 368 -24.70 -0.30 -3.13
N ALA A 369 -23.84 0.33 -2.32
CA ALA A 369 -24.19 1.47 -1.47
C ALA A 369 -24.71 2.70 -2.25
N VAL A 370 -24.46 2.78 -3.56
CA VAL A 370 -24.90 3.88 -4.42
C VAL A 370 -25.88 3.47 -5.51
N THR A 371 -26.17 2.17 -5.65
CA THR A 371 -27.08 1.63 -6.67
C THR A 371 -28.36 1.04 -6.10
N VAL A 372 -28.32 0.46 -4.90
CA VAL A 372 -29.48 -0.10 -4.20
C VAL A 372 -30.07 1.00 -3.33
N GLU A 373 -31.35 1.32 -3.53
CA GLU A 373 -32.06 2.23 -2.63
C GLU A 373 -32.40 1.47 -1.34
N SER A 374 -31.85 1.90 -0.21
CA SER A 374 -32.16 1.28 1.09
C SER A 374 -33.65 1.48 1.43
N GLU A 375 -34.32 0.44 1.92
CA GLU A 375 -35.65 0.52 2.54
C GLU A 375 -35.60 1.28 3.88
N ILE A 376 -35.21 2.56 3.87
CA ILE A 376 -35.38 3.46 5.02
C ILE A 376 -35.77 4.82 4.47
N SER A 377 -37.05 4.97 4.17
CA SER A 377 -37.79 6.26 4.11
C SER A 377 -39.29 5.96 4.01
N GLN A 378 -39.90 5.47 5.08
CA GLN A 378 -41.28 5.79 5.43
C GLN A 378 -41.33 6.31 6.86
#